data_AF-A0A3P6R0D5-F1
#
_entry.id   AF-A0A3P6R0D5-F1
#
_cell.length_a   1.000
_cell.length_b   1.000
_cell.length_c   1.000
_cell.angle_alpha   90.00
_cell.angle_beta   90.00
_cell.angle_gamma   90.00
#
_symmetry.space_group_name_H-M   'P 1'
#
loop_
_entity.id
_entity.type
_entity.pdbx_description
1 polymer ?
#
loop_
_entity_poly.entity_id
_entity_poly.type
_entity_poly.pdbx_seq_one_letter_code
_entity_poly.pdbx_strand_id
1 'polypeptide(L)'
;MLILCTALLLVFNCALAQQSCDVCTKVLTDAMEKVPNDKKSKPDEIGKVIRQHCEGTKNNKDHKFCFYIGALPESATSMMVDVTKPLSWSMPAEKVCDKLRTKDAQICELKYGEFCSVHLQEKSISRVV
;
A
#
# COMPACT_ATOMS: atom_id res chain seq x y z
N MET A 1 -38.11 6.53 8.32
CA MET A 1 -37.26 6.78 7.13
C MET A 1 -35.94 7.48 7.45
N LEU A 2 -35.90 8.49 8.33
CA LEU A 2 -34.65 9.22 8.66
C LEU A 2 -33.56 8.35 9.33
N ILE A 3 -33.96 7.39 10.16
CA ILE A 3 -33.05 6.46 10.88
C ILE A 3 -32.43 5.40 9.94
N LEU A 4 -33.13 5.06 8.85
CA LEU A 4 -32.62 4.11 7.84
C LEU A 4 -31.55 4.77 6.96
N CYS A 5 -31.71 6.08 6.68
CA CYS A 5 -30.74 6.86 5.91
C CYS A 5 -29.44 7.10 6.69
N THR A 6 -29.50 7.36 8.00
CA THR A 6 -28.28 7.57 8.82
C THR A 6 -27.47 6.29 8.98
N ALA A 7 -28.12 5.13 9.11
CA ALA A 7 -27.42 3.84 9.13
C ALA A 7 -26.73 3.54 7.79
N LEU A 8 -27.35 3.86 6.65
CA LEU A 8 -26.75 3.69 5.32
C LEU A 8 -25.49 4.55 5.14
N LEU A 9 -25.52 5.80 5.62
CA LEU A 9 -24.38 6.72 5.53
C LEU A 9 -23.18 6.25 6.36
N LEU A 10 -23.39 5.65 7.54
CA LEU A 10 -22.31 5.11 8.37
C LEU A 10 -21.62 3.90 7.72
N VAL A 11 -22.38 3.02 7.06
CA VAL A 11 -21.83 1.83 6.37
C VAL A 11 -21.02 2.22 5.13
N PHE A 12 -21.45 3.26 4.39
CA PHE A 12 -20.79 3.70 3.17
C PHE A 12 -19.37 4.25 3.40
N ASN A 13 -19.15 4.94 4.52
CA ASN A 13 -17.85 5.55 4.83
C ASN A 13 -16.75 4.51 5.15
N CYS A 14 -17.10 3.36 5.74
CA CYS A 14 -16.10 2.33 6.06
C CYS A 14 -15.72 1.48 4.83
N ALA A 15 -16.64 1.29 3.87
CA ALA A 15 -16.35 0.60 2.60
C ALA A 15 -15.31 1.33 1.74
N LEU A 16 -15.31 2.67 1.77
CA LEU A 16 -14.31 3.49 1.08
C LEU A 16 -12.92 3.37 1.72
N ALA A 17 -12.88 3.33 3.07
CA ALA A 17 -11.64 3.14 3.83
C ALA A 17 -11.00 1.75 3.60
N GLN A 18 -11.77 0.76 3.13
CA GLN A 18 -11.24 -0.59 2.86
C GLN A 18 -10.37 -0.66 1.60
N GLN A 19 -10.47 0.33 0.70
CA GLN A 19 -9.79 0.34 -0.59
C GLN A 19 -8.51 1.19 -0.64
N SER A 20 -8.23 2.01 0.38
CA SER A 20 -7.05 2.87 0.36
C SER A 20 -5.80 2.13 0.84
N CYS A 21 -4.83 1.96 -0.08
CA CYS A 21 -3.48 1.44 0.21
C CYS A 21 -2.62 2.52 0.90
N ASP A 22 -3.10 3.10 2.00
CA ASP A 22 -2.53 4.29 2.65
C ASP A 22 -1.03 4.18 2.93
N VAL A 23 -0.60 3.07 3.53
CA VAL A 23 0.82 2.83 3.85
C VAL A 23 1.68 2.77 2.59
N CYS A 24 1.23 2.05 1.56
CA CYS A 24 1.96 1.92 0.31
C CYS A 24 2.12 3.29 -0.38
N THR A 25 1.02 4.03 -0.53
CA THR A 25 1.05 5.33 -1.23
C THR A 25 1.92 6.34 -0.49
N LYS A 26 1.83 6.37 0.85
CA LYS A 26 2.67 7.23 1.69
C LYS A 26 4.15 6.93 1.53
N VAL A 27 4.57 5.69 1.78
CA VAL A 27 5.99 5.30 1.71
C VAL A 27 6.58 5.54 0.32
N LEU A 28 5.85 5.21 -0.75
CA LEU A 28 6.33 5.44 -2.11
C LEU A 28 6.40 6.94 -2.45
N THR A 29 5.44 7.74 -1.99
CA THR A 29 5.47 9.19 -2.21
C THR A 29 6.67 9.82 -1.50
N ASP A 30 6.83 9.55 -0.20
CA ASP A 30 7.96 10.02 0.60
C ASP A 30 9.32 9.55 0.05
N ALA A 31 9.39 8.33 -0.49
CA ALA A 31 10.61 7.83 -1.13
C ALA A 31 10.89 8.58 -2.45
N MET A 32 9.88 8.83 -3.27
CA MET A 32 10.02 9.53 -4.55
C MET A 32 10.35 11.02 -4.40
N GLU A 33 9.95 11.66 -3.29
CA GLU A 33 10.39 13.02 -2.95
C GLU A 33 11.89 13.10 -2.65
N LYS A 34 12.48 12.02 -2.15
CA LYS A 34 13.93 11.90 -1.93
C LYS A 34 14.70 11.57 -3.20
N VAL A 35 14.03 11.19 -4.29
CA VAL A 35 14.71 10.89 -5.57
C VAL A 35 15.05 12.20 -6.30
N PRO A 36 16.34 12.44 -6.61
CA PRO A 36 16.73 13.61 -7.39
C PRO A 36 16.15 13.56 -8.80
N ASN A 37 15.77 14.72 -9.34
CA ASN A 37 15.05 14.81 -10.62
C ASN A 37 15.78 14.11 -11.78
N ASP A 38 17.11 14.22 -11.84
CA ASP A 38 17.96 13.59 -12.87
C ASP A 38 18.01 12.05 -12.79
N LYS A 39 17.49 11.46 -11.70
CA LYS A 39 17.49 10.02 -11.44
C LYS A 39 16.08 9.43 -11.44
N LYS A 40 15.03 10.25 -11.53
CA LYS A 40 13.62 9.79 -11.55
C LYS A 40 13.29 8.89 -12.73
N SER A 41 14.07 8.90 -13.80
CA SER A 41 13.90 8.00 -14.95
C SER A 41 14.75 6.73 -14.89
N LYS A 42 15.53 6.52 -13.81
CA LYS A 42 16.43 5.37 -13.68
C LYS A 42 15.91 4.42 -12.59
N PRO A 43 15.37 3.24 -12.94
CA PRO A 43 14.77 2.33 -11.97
C PRO A 43 15.79 1.83 -10.92
N ASP A 44 17.05 1.64 -11.30
CA ASP A 44 18.11 1.23 -10.38
C ASP A 44 18.36 2.27 -9.27
N GLU A 45 18.39 3.54 -9.66
CA GLU A 45 18.65 4.67 -8.75
C GLU A 45 17.44 4.93 -7.84
N ILE A 46 16.22 4.86 -8.40
CA ILE A 46 14.97 4.89 -7.61
C ILE A 46 14.99 3.74 -6.59
N GLY A 47 15.38 2.54 -7.02
CA GLY A 47 15.47 1.38 -6.16
C GLY A 47 16.45 1.59 -4.99
N LYS A 48 17.61 2.20 -5.22
CA LYS A 48 18.57 2.54 -4.15
C LYS A 48 17.97 3.51 -3.14
N VAL A 49 17.30 4.57 -3.61
CA VAL A 49 16.66 5.56 -2.73
C VAL A 49 15.54 4.92 -1.90
N ILE A 50 14.73 4.03 -2.49
CA ILE A 50 13.69 3.30 -1.77
C ILE A 50 14.30 2.40 -0.68
N ARG A 51 15.39 1.67 -0.99
CA ARG A 51 16.08 0.85 0.02
C ARG A 51 16.61 1.69 1.18
N GLN A 52 17.28 2.80 0.88
CA GLN A 52 17.76 3.73 1.90
C GLN A 52 16.63 4.33 2.73
N HIS A 53 15.50 4.65 2.09
CA HIS A 53 14.30 5.10 2.80
C HIS A 53 13.79 4.01 3.76
N CYS A 54 13.72 2.76 3.29
CA CYS A 54 13.23 1.60 4.04
C CYS A 54 14.14 1.20 5.21
N GLU A 55 15.46 1.36 5.09
CA GLU A 55 16.42 1.14 6.18
C GLU A 55 16.26 2.17 7.31
N GLY A 56 15.89 3.41 6.96
CA GLY A 56 15.69 4.52 7.92
C GLY A 56 14.31 4.54 8.58
N THR A 57 13.40 3.66 8.16
CA THR A 57 12.02 3.62 8.64
C THR A 57 11.94 3.09 10.08
N LYS A 58 11.32 3.88 10.97
CA LYS A 58 11.07 3.50 12.38
C LYS A 58 9.67 2.91 12.61
N ASN A 59 8.75 3.12 11.66
CA ASN A 59 7.38 2.64 11.77
C ASN A 59 7.30 1.15 11.43
N ASN A 60 6.68 0.35 12.30
CA ASN A 60 6.53 -1.09 12.07
C ASN A 60 5.73 -1.40 10.78
N LYS A 61 4.73 -0.57 10.45
CA LYS A 61 3.90 -0.75 9.24
C LYS A 61 4.69 -0.53 7.95
N ASP A 62 5.48 0.55 7.92
CA ASP A 62 6.33 0.88 6.78
C ASP A 62 7.45 -0.15 6.62
N HIS A 63 8.02 -0.63 7.73
CA HIS A 63 9.01 -1.71 7.71
C HIS A 63 8.42 -3.00 7.13
N LYS A 64 7.19 -3.37 7.53
CA LYS A 64 6.48 -4.50 6.92
C LYS A 64 6.20 -4.30 5.43
N PHE A 65 5.82 -3.10 5.02
CA PHE A 65 5.64 -2.78 3.60
C PHE A 65 6.94 -2.96 2.82
N CYS A 66 8.04 -2.39 3.31
CA CYS A 66 9.38 -2.53 2.75
C CYS A 66 9.83 -3.99 2.67
N PHE A 67 9.46 -4.80 3.67
CA PHE A 67 9.71 -6.23 3.68
C PHE A 67 8.97 -6.95 2.53
N TYR A 68 7.68 -6.65 2.31
CA TYR A 68 6.88 -7.26 1.25
C TYR A 68 7.35 -6.89 -0.15
N ILE A 69 7.72 -5.63 -0.40
CA ILE A 69 8.17 -5.19 -1.73
C ILE A 69 9.59 -5.63 -2.10
N GLY A 70 10.38 -6.15 -1.14
CA GLY A 70 11.75 -6.57 -1.42
C GLY A 70 12.79 -5.46 -1.25
N ALA A 71 12.48 -4.42 -0.47
CA ALA A 71 13.37 -3.29 -0.27
C ALA A 71 14.39 -3.49 0.87
N LEU A 72 14.24 -4.57 1.65
CA LEU A 72 15.15 -4.91 2.74
C LEU A 72 16.03 -6.11 2.35
N PRO A 73 17.26 -6.22 2.87
CA PRO A 73 18.15 -7.33 2.54
C PRO A 73 17.64 -8.68 3.07
N GLU A 74 16.87 -8.69 4.16
CA GLU A 74 16.17 -9.88 4.65
C GLU A 74 14.91 -10.26 3.84
N SER A 75 14.48 -9.45 2.88
CA SER A 75 13.31 -9.74 2.07
C SER A 75 13.59 -10.85 1.06
N ALA A 76 12.70 -11.85 1.01
CA ALA A 76 12.76 -12.95 0.04
C ALA A 76 12.16 -12.60 -1.33
N THR A 77 11.54 -11.42 -1.49
CA THR A 77 10.76 -11.06 -2.68
C THR A 77 11.54 -10.18 -3.66
N SER A 78 11.29 -10.37 -4.96
CA SER A 78 11.89 -9.56 -6.05
C SER A 78 10.92 -8.55 -6.66
N MET A 79 9.95 -8.06 -5.89
CA MET A 79 8.90 -7.14 -6.38
C MET A 79 9.37 -5.70 -6.59
N MET A 80 10.58 -5.36 -6.14
CA MET A 80 11.19 -4.04 -6.39
C MET A 80 11.16 -3.64 -7.87
N VAL A 81 11.31 -4.59 -8.79
CA VAL A 81 11.25 -4.30 -10.23
C VAL A 81 9.88 -3.80 -10.68
N ASP A 82 8.80 -4.33 -10.09
CA ASP A 82 7.42 -3.90 -10.34
C ASP A 82 7.10 -2.55 -9.69
N VAL A 83 7.92 -2.08 -8.75
CA VAL A 83 7.82 -0.74 -8.14
C VAL A 83 8.65 0.27 -8.92
N THR A 84 9.93 -0.03 -9.16
CA THR A 84 10.87 0.92 -9.73
C THR A 84 10.61 1.20 -11.20
N LYS A 85 10.14 0.21 -11.98
CA LYS A 85 9.81 0.41 -13.41
C LYS A 85 8.68 1.42 -13.63
N PRO A 86 7.48 1.25 -13.05
CA PRO A 86 6.41 2.22 -13.25
C PRO A 86 6.77 3.60 -12.69
N LEU A 87 7.47 3.67 -11.55
CA LEU A 87 7.96 4.94 -11.02
C LEU A 87 8.94 5.64 -11.97
N SER A 88 9.77 4.88 -12.70
CA SER A 88 10.71 5.44 -13.68
C SER A 88 10.05 6.11 -14.88
N TRP A 89 8.78 5.78 -15.15
CA TRP A 89 7.98 6.40 -16.21
C TRP A 89 6.99 7.42 -15.64
N SER A 90 7.25 7.93 -14.44
CA SER A 90 6.42 8.92 -13.75
C SER A 90 4.99 8.43 -13.46
N MET A 91 4.79 7.12 -13.25
CA MET A 91 3.52 6.59 -12.78
C MET A 91 3.30 7.02 -11.31
N PRO A 92 2.11 7.52 -10.94
CA PRO A 92 1.83 7.91 -9.56
C PRO A 92 1.83 6.70 -8.63
N ALA A 93 2.25 6.91 -7.37
CA ALA A 93 2.35 5.88 -6.34
C ALA A 93 1.05 5.08 -6.15
N GLU A 94 -0.10 5.74 -6.22
CA GLU A 94 -1.41 5.10 -6.06
C GLU A 94 -1.64 3.96 -7.08
N LYS A 95 -1.25 4.18 -8.35
CA LYS A 95 -1.38 3.16 -9.40
C LYS A 95 -0.34 2.05 -9.30
N VAL A 96 0.83 2.36 -8.74
CA VAL A 96 1.82 1.34 -8.42
C VAL A 96 1.29 0.45 -7.30
N CYS A 97 0.69 1.03 -6.26
CA CYS A 97 0.07 0.29 -5.16
C CYS A 97 -1.10 -0.59 -5.62
N ASP A 98 -1.95 -0.13 -6.54
CA ASP A 98 -3.01 -0.95 -7.14
C ASP A 98 -2.44 -2.20 -7.85
N LYS A 99 -1.33 -2.04 -8.57
CA LYS A 99 -0.64 -3.18 -9.23
C LYS A 99 -0.04 -4.14 -8.22
N LEU A 100 0.59 -3.60 -7.17
CA LEU A 100 1.15 -4.39 -6.08
C LEU A 100 0.07 -5.17 -5.33
N ARG A 101 -1.11 -4.58 -5.10
CA ARG A 101 -2.25 -5.25 -4.49
C ARG A 101 -2.68 -6.51 -5.23
N THR A 102 -2.59 -6.50 -6.56
CA THR A 102 -2.96 -7.66 -7.38
C THR A 102 -1.93 -8.78 -7.27
N LYS A 103 -0.67 -8.44 -6.96
CA LYS A 103 0.41 -9.40 -6.73
C LYS A 103 0.37 -9.95 -5.31
N ASP A 104 0.14 -9.07 -4.34
CA ASP A 104 0.09 -9.38 -2.93
C ASP A 104 -0.90 -8.43 -2.25
N ALA A 105 -2.07 -8.98 -1.87
CA ALA A 105 -3.12 -8.21 -1.24
C ALA A 105 -2.70 -7.66 0.13
N GLN A 106 -1.73 -8.31 0.81
CA GLN A 106 -1.28 -7.95 2.14
C GLN A 106 -0.58 -6.59 2.17
N ILE A 107 -0.04 -6.15 1.04
CA ILE A 107 0.57 -4.82 0.88
C ILE A 107 -0.42 -3.70 1.21
N CYS A 108 -1.67 -3.83 0.76
CA CYS A 108 -2.72 -2.83 0.97
C CYS A 108 -3.56 -3.07 2.24
N GLU A 109 -3.39 -4.22 2.89
CA GLU A 109 -3.96 -4.47 4.22
C GLU A 109 -3.21 -3.71 5.33
N LEU A 110 -1.99 -3.24 5.05
CA LEU A 110 -1.23 -2.39 5.95
C LEU A 110 -1.84 -0.99 6.03
N LYS A 111 -2.29 -0.60 7.23
CA LYS A 111 -2.85 0.73 7.56
C LYS A 111 -2.22 1.28 8.85
N TYR A 112 -2.10 2.61 8.95
CA TYR A 112 -1.52 3.31 10.11
C TYR A 112 -2.43 3.34 11.37
N GLY A 113 -3.65 2.79 11.28
CA GLY A 113 -4.73 2.98 12.27
C GLY A 113 -5.62 4.16 11.86
N GLU A 114 -6.93 4.19 12.06
CA GLU A 114 -7.73 3.59 13.11
C GLU A 114 -8.46 2.29 12.72
N PHE A 115 -8.75 1.51 13.75
CA PHE A 115 -9.57 0.32 13.70
C PHE A 115 -11.00 0.72 13.28
N CYS A 116 -11.36 0.59 12.00
CA CYS A 116 -12.77 0.39 11.67
C CYS A 116 -13.05 -1.07 12.05
N SER A 117 -13.62 -1.30 13.25
CA SER A 117 -14.09 -2.62 13.70
C SER A 117 -15.26 -3.07 12.83
N VAL A 118 -15.03 -3.41 11.56
CA VAL A 118 -15.95 -4.30 10.85
C VAL A 118 -15.40 -5.70 11.03
N HIS A 119 -15.67 -6.25 12.22
CA HIS A 119 -15.85 -7.68 12.30
C HIS A 119 -16.92 -8.06 11.26
N LEU A 120 -16.66 -9.14 10.51
CA LEU A 120 -17.51 -9.77 9.49
C LEU A 120 -17.32 -9.24 8.05
N GLN A 121 -16.56 -9.99 7.24
CA GLN A 121 -17.09 -10.66 6.02
C GLN A 121 -16.08 -11.73 5.52
N GLU A 122 -15.84 -12.82 6.28
CA GLU A 122 -15.36 -14.09 5.66
C GLU A 122 -16.28 -15.29 5.99
N LYS A 123 -17.51 -15.03 6.44
CA LYS A 123 -18.48 -16.11 6.74
C LYS A 123 -19.85 -15.92 6.10
N SER A 124 -19.88 -15.41 4.87
CA SER A 124 -21.04 -15.61 4.00
C SER A 124 -20.56 -16.29 2.72
N ILE A 125 -20.67 -17.64 2.69
CA ILE A 125 -20.78 -18.58 1.55
C ILE A 125 -20.40 -19.99 2.09
N SER A 126 -21.21 -20.57 2.99
CA SER A 126 -21.37 -22.04 3.15
C SER A 126 -22.44 -22.36 4.21
N ARG A 127 -23.66 -21.83 4.00
CA ARG A 127 -24.91 -22.39 4.54
C ARG A 127 -26.10 -21.66 3.91
N VAL A 128 -26.13 -21.69 2.59
CA VAL A 128 -27.39 -21.73 1.83
C VAL A 128 -27.46 -23.15 1.28
N VAL A 129 -27.75 -24.09 2.17
CA VAL A 129 -28.46 -25.37 2.01
C VAL A 129 -28.97 -25.72 3.40
#